data_AF-A0A353T4F0-F1
#
_entry.id   AF-A0A353T4F0-F1
#
_cell.length_a   1.000
_cell.length_b   1.000
_cell.length_c   1.000
_cell.angle_alpha   90.00
_cell.angle_beta   90.00
_cell.angle_gamma   90.00
#
_symmetry.space_group_name_H-M   'P 1'
#
loop_
_entity.id
_entity.type
_entity.pdbx_description
1 polymer ?
#
loop_
_entity_poly.entity_id
_entity_poly.type
_entity_poly.pdbx_seq_one_letter_code
_entity_poly.pdbx_strand_id
1 'polypeptide(L)'
;YHKGEMDHRAAGPDGENSPDRNSLEDVRKINSDVVGWISIPGTKIDYPVVQGEDNDYYLHHDIHGRQNKHGTIFMDHANHPGEDRNLVIYGHH
;
A
#
# COMPACT_ATOMS: atom_id res chain seq x y z
N TYR A 1 36.79 -22.41 -14.53
CA TYR A 1 35.67 -23.15 -13.93
C TYR A 1 34.41 -22.32 -14.14
N HIS A 2 33.62 -22.69 -15.17
CA HIS A 2 32.31 -22.13 -15.48
C HIS A 2 31.22 -23.00 -14.84
N LYS A 3 30.29 -22.39 -14.10
CA LYS A 3 28.87 -22.76 -13.93
C LYS A 3 28.24 -21.82 -12.88
N GLY A 4 27.02 -21.32 -12.99
CA GLY A 4 25.95 -21.73 -13.88
C GLY A 4 25.03 -20.56 -14.23
N GLU A 5 24.45 -20.70 -15.41
CA GLU A 5 23.35 -19.93 -15.96
C GLU A 5 22.15 -20.01 -14.99
N MET A 6 21.61 -18.86 -14.61
CA MET A 6 20.25 -18.77 -14.08
C MET A 6 19.35 -18.54 -15.30
N ASP A 7 18.72 -19.62 -15.75
CA ASP A 7 17.75 -19.65 -16.84
C ASP A 7 16.61 -18.65 -16.58
N HIS A 8 16.55 -17.60 -17.39
CA HIS A 8 15.34 -16.81 -17.58
C HIS A 8 14.35 -17.66 -18.38
N ARG A 9 13.51 -18.45 -17.69
CA ARG A 9 12.38 -19.16 -18.31
C ARG A 9 11.05 -18.71 -17.72
N ALA A 10 10.43 -17.79 -18.45
CA ALA A 10 9.00 -17.64 -18.73
C ALA A 10 8.02 -17.99 -17.60
N ALA A 11 7.56 -16.98 -16.88
CA ALA A 11 6.21 -16.93 -16.32
C ALA A 11 5.29 -16.22 -17.34
N GLY A 12 4.11 -16.79 -17.58
CA GLY A 12 3.16 -16.34 -18.61
C GLY A 12 2.51 -14.97 -18.32
N PRO A 13 1.73 -14.43 -19.27
CA PRO A 13 1.24 -13.05 -19.22
C PRO A 13 -0.09 -12.97 -18.47
N ASP A 14 -0.11 -13.21 -17.16
CA ASP A 14 -1.31 -12.98 -16.35
C ASP A 14 -0.93 -12.58 -14.90
N GLY A 15 -0.86 -11.27 -14.65
CA GLY A 15 -1.41 -10.70 -13.41
C GLY A 15 -0.53 -10.54 -12.16
N GLU A 16 0.79 -10.38 -12.26
CA GLU A 16 1.59 -9.93 -11.10
C GLU A 16 1.79 -8.41 -11.12
N ASN A 17 0.86 -7.66 -10.51
CA ASN A 17 1.14 -6.30 -10.07
C ASN A 17 1.22 -6.28 -8.54
N SER A 18 2.21 -7.02 -8.00
CA SER A 18 2.65 -6.80 -6.63
C SER A 18 3.56 -5.58 -6.68
N PRO A 19 3.33 -4.50 -5.92
CA PRO A 19 4.23 -3.36 -5.94
C PRO A 19 5.62 -3.83 -5.49
N ASP A 20 6.62 -3.68 -6.37
CA ASP A 20 8.01 -3.93 -6.03
C ASP A 20 8.34 -3.21 -4.72
N ARG A 21 9.10 -3.82 -3.80
CA ARG A 21 9.51 -3.17 -2.53
C ARG A 21 10.04 -1.74 -2.73
N ASN A 22 10.68 -1.49 -3.87
CA ASN A 22 11.16 -0.17 -4.28
C ASN A 22 10.02 0.87 -4.38
N SER A 23 8.85 0.48 -4.89
CA SER A 23 7.68 1.35 -5.02
C SER A 23 7.09 1.74 -3.66
N LEU A 24 7.09 0.86 -2.66
CA LEU A 24 6.62 1.21 -1.32
C LEU A 24 7.60 2.17 -0.62
N GLU A 25 8.90 1.94 -0.76
CA GLU A 25 9.91 2.86 -0.22
C GLU A 25 9.84 4.24 -0.90
N ASP A 26 9.58 4.29 -2.20
CA ASP A 26 9.41 5.55 -2.93
C ASP A 26 8.14 6.30 -2.48
N VAL A 27 7.04 5.59 -2.24
CA VAL A 27 5.81 6.20 -1.73
C VAL A 27 5.97 6.65 -0.27
N ARG A 28 6.76 5.94 0.55
CA ARG A 28 7.13 6.38 1.90
C ARG A 28 7.96 7.66 1.93
N LYS A 29 8.72 7.97 0.86
CA LYS A 29 9.41 9.26 0.73
C LYS A 29 8.45 10.41 0.48
N ILE A 30 7.26 10.13 -0.07
CA ILE A 30 6.20 11.13 -0.27
C ILE A 30 5.49 11.41 1.05
N ASN A 31 5.20 10.35 1.81
CA ASN A 31 4.56 10.46 3.11
C ASN A 31 5.06 9.35 4.05
N SER A 32 5.61 9.76 5.20
CA SER A 32 6.11 8.85 6.25
C SER A 32 5.02 7.98 6.86
N ASP A 33 3.76 8.41 6.78
CA ASP A 33 2.61 7.73 7.36
C ASP A 33 2.17 6.51 6.54
N VAL A 34 2.81 6.26 5.40
CA VAL A 34 2.51 5.10 4.54
C VAL A 34 2.98 3.82 5.23
N VAL A 35 2.02 3.03 5.69
CA VAL A 35 2.27 1.76 6.38
C VAL A 35 2.26 0.57 5.44
N GLY A 36 1.57 0.65 4.30
CA GLY A 36 1.51 -0.45 3.34
C GLY A 36 0.80 -0.12 2.04
N TRP A 37 0.40 -1.17 1.32
CA TRP A 37 -0.32 -1.08 0.06
C TRP A 37 -1.43 -2.13 0.02
N ILE A 38 -2.61 -1.77 -0.49
CA ILE A 38 -3.72 -2.70 -0.72
C ILE A 38 -3.97 -2.82 -2.22
N SER A 39 -3.91 -4.05 -2.71
CA SER A 39 -4.21 -4.38 -4.10
C SER A 39 -5.13 -5.59 -4.13
N ILE A 40 -6.27 -5.49 -4.84
CA ILE A 40 -7.21 -6.59 -5.00
C ILE A 40 -7.33 -6.91 -6.49
N PRO A 41 -6.76 -8.04 -6.95
CA PRO A 41 -6.80 -8.45 -8.36
C PRO A 41 -8.22 -8.50 -8.90
N GLY A 42 -8.40 -8.01 -10.13
CA GLY A 42 -9.71 -7.97 -10.79
C GLY A 42 -10.63 -6.82 -10.32
N THR A 43 -10.13 -5.92 -9.47
CA THR A 43 -10.84 -4.69 -9.08
C THR A 43 -10.02 -3.45 -9.44
N LYS A 44 -10.57 -2.26 -9.19
CA LYS A 44 -9.83 -0.99 -9.29
C LYS A 44 -9.09 -0.63 -7.99
N ILE A 45 -9.10 -1.50 -6.99
CA ILE A 45 -8.47 -1.26 -5.70
C ILE A 45 -6.99 -1.54 -5.82
N ASP A 46 -6.20 -0.47 -5.91
CA ASP A 46 -4.75 -0.49 -5.97
C ASP A 46 -4.22 0.83 -5.39
N TYR A 47 -4.12 0.91 -4.06
CA TYR A 47 -3.90 2.17 -3.35
C TYR A 47 -2.90 2.01 -2.18
N PRO A 48 -2.13 3.07 -1.87
CA PRO A 48 -1.34 3.13 -0.65
C PRO A 48 -2.26 3.19 0.57
N VAL A 49 -1.82 2.56 1.66
CA VAL A 49 -2.48 2.61 2.97
C VAL A 49 -1.63 3.45 3.91
N VAL A 50 -2.21 4.51 4.44
CA VAL A 50 -1.59 5.40 5.44
C VAL A 50 -2.12 5.13 6.85
N GLN A 51 -1.41 5.54 7.89
CA GLN A 51 -1.87 5.48 9.27
C GLN A 51 -1.56 6.81 9.96
N GLY A 52 -2.61 7.54 10.36
CA GLY A 52 -2.49 8.78 11.11
C GLY A 52 -2.45 8.58 12.62
N GLU A 53 -2.30 9.67 13.36
CA GLU A 53 -2.45 9.68 14.83
C GLU A 53 -3.91 9.51 15.29
N ASP A 54 -4.86 9.73 14.39
CA ASP A 54 -6.30 9.57 14.59
C ASP A 54 -6.98 8.90 13.38
N ASN A 55 -8.28 8.65 13.49
CA ASN A 55 -9.10 8.06 12.43
C ASN A 55 -9.86 9.11 11.58
N ASP A 56 -9.58 10.40 11.76
CA ASP A 56 -10.33 11.50 11.14
C ASP A 56 -9.53 12.26 10.08
N TYR A 57 -8.22 12.40 10.26
CA TYR A 57 -7.37 13.21 9.38
C TYR A 57 -7.44 12.74 7.92
N TYR A 58 -7.19 11.45 7.68
CA TYR A 58 -7.17 10.90 6.32
C TYR A 58 -8.56 10.65 5.71
N LEU A 59 -9.66 10.89 6.45
CA LEU A 59 -10.99 11.01 5.85
C LEU A 59 -11.08 12.23 4.93
N HIS A 60 -10.29 13.28 5.18
CA HIS A 60 -10.40 14.54 4.44
C HIS A 60 -9.09 14.99 3.81
N HIS A 61 -8.06 14.13 3.81
CA HIS A 61 -6.76 14.44 3.24
C HIS A 61 -6.27 13.34 2.28
N ASP A 62 -5.59 13.77 1.22
CA ASP A 62 -4.87 12.89 0.32
C ASP A 62 -3.54 12.40 0.95
N ILE A 63 -2.83 11.49 0.26
CA ILE A 63 -1.51 11.02 0.68
C ILE A 63 -0.46 12.13 0.83
N HIS A 64 -0.68 13.30 0.24
CA HIS A 64 0.22 14.45 0.39
C HIS A 64 -0.17 15.37 1.55
N GLY A 65 -1.16 14.99 2.37
CA GLY A 65 -1.68 15.81 3.45
C GLY A 65 -2.51 17.01 2.98
N ARG A 66 -3.00 17.01 1.73
CA ARG A 66 -3.83 18.08 1.18
C ARG A 66 -5.30 17.73 1.30
N GLN A 67 -6.13 18.74 1.57
CA GLN A 67 -7.58 18.58 1.65
C GLN A 67 -8.15 17.91 0.39
N ASN A 68 -8.83 16.77 0.58
CA ASN A 68 -9.46 16.00 -0.47
C ASN A 68 -10.76 15.39 0.05
N LYS A 69 -11.87 15.62 -0.67
CA LYS A 69 -13.19 15.09 -0.30
C LYS A 69 -13.28 13.57 -0.37
N HIS A 70 -12.40 12.93 -1.14
CA HIS A 70 -12.32 11.48 -1.26
C HIS A 70 -11.37 10.85 -0.25
N GLY A 71 -10.66 11.66 0.55
CA GLY A 71 -9.68 11.19 1.52
C GLY A 71 -8.59 10.30 0.91
N THR A 72 -8.03 9.44 1.75
CA THR A 72 -7.09 8.37 1.39
C THR A 72 -7.53 7.07 2.07
N ILE A 73 -7.10 5.91 1.57
CA ILE A 73 -7.26 4.66 2.30
C ILE A 73 -6.34 4.68 3.53
N PHE A 74 -6.89 4.51 4.73
CA PHE A 74 -6.10 4.56 5.97
C PHE A 74 -6.42 3.42 6.93
N MET A 75 -5.42 3.00 7.70
CA MET A 75 -5.54 2.02 8.77
C MET A 75 -5.98 2.69 10.07
N ASP A 76 -6.70 1.97 10.93
CA ASP A 76 -7.04 2.43 12.27
C ASP A 76 -5.78 2.83 13.06
N HIS A 77 -5.79 4.01 13.68
CA HIS A 77 -4.65 4.53 14.46
C HIS A 77 -4.25 3.61 15.63
N ALA A 78 -5.17 2.79 16.15
CA ALA A 78 -4.89 1.87 17.25
C ALA A 78 -4.28 0.53 16.78
N ASN A 79 -4.19 0.28 15.47
CA ASN A 79 -3.63 -0.95 14.95
C ASN A 79 -2.09 -0.96 14.93
N HIS A 80 -1.52 -2.14 15.21
CA HIS A 80 -0.08 -2.40 15.18
C HIS A 80 0.23 -3.45 14.09
N PRO A 81 0.64 -3.01 12.88
CA PRO A 81 0.97 -3.92 11.79
C PRO A 81 2.05 -4.92 12.19
N GLY A 82 1.75 -6.23 12.05
CA GLY A 82 2.66 -7.32 12.39
C GLY A 82 2.46 -7.91 13.79
N GLU A 83 1.70 -7.25 14.65
CA GLU A 83 1.33 -7.75 15.99
C GLU A 83 -0.16 -8.11 16.07
N ASP A 84 -1.01 -7.26 15.51
CA ASP A 84 -2.44 -7.43 15.59
C ASP A 84 -2.96 -8.53 14.66
N ARG A 85 -3.91 -9.31 15.18
CA ARG A 85 -4.61 -10.35 14.40
C ARG A 85 -5.71 -9.80 13.49
N ASN A 86 -6.14 -8.57 13.74
CA ASN A 86 -7.19 -7.90 12.98
C ASN A 86 -6.74 -6.49 12.64
N LEU A 87 -6.64 -6.19 11.36
CA LEU A 87 -6.31 -4.87 10.84
C LEU A 87 -7.57 -4.27 10.21
N VAL A 88 -7.96 -3.08 10.66
CA VAL A 88 -9.11 -2.34 10.15
C VAL A 88 -8.62 -1.25 9.21
N ILE A 89 -9.15 -1.24 7.99
CA ILE A 89 -8.81 -0.29 6.93
C ILE A 89 -10.09 0.43 6.51
N TYR A 90 -10.03 1.76 6.47
CA TYR A 90 -11.12 2.65 6.08
C TYR A 90 -10.87 3.27 4.70
N GLY A 91 -11.95 3.60 3.99
CA GLY A 91 -11.91 4.27 2.70
C GLY A 91 -13.26 4.92 2.35
N HIS A 92 -13.24 5.91 1.46
CA HIS A 92 -14.45 6.55 0.92
C HIS A 92 -15.06 5.73 -0.22
N HIS A 93 -16.38 5.85 -0.40
CA HIS A 93 -17.17 5.15 -1.43
C HIS A 93 -17.36 5.98 -2.71
#